data_AF-A0AA41QFA2-F1
#
_entry.id   AF-A0AA41QFA2-F1
#
_cell.length_a   1.000
_cell.length_b   1.000
_cell.length_c   1.000
_cell.angle_alpha   90.00
_cell.angle_beta   90.00
_cell.angle_gamma   90.00
#
_symmetry.space_group_name_H-M   'P 1'
#
loop_
_entity.id
_entity.type
_entity.pdbx_description
1 polymer ?
#
loop_
_entity_poly.entity_id
_entity_poly.type
_entity_poly.pdbx_seq_one_letter_code
_entity_poly.pdbx_strand_id
1 'polypeptide(L)'
;MRFTKQGSESSLARTFGVVVEAVSKIGLERIGSITLTPDRISLVPRHLTEGEEIAKALGCNSPLDHHILTPGFTDWTGQVSGLEVHVRATLRRPEGALA
;
A
#
# COMPACT_ATOMS: atom_id res chain seq x y z
N MET A 1 -11.90 -33.77 -8.75
CA MET A 1 -11.64 -32.62 -7.85
C MET A 1 -12.25 -31.38 -8.48
N ARG A 2 -13.37 -30.87 -7.93
CA ARG A 2 -13.95 -29.58 -8.34
C ARG A 2 -13.23 -28.50 -7.54
N PHE A 3 -12.42 -27.67 -8.20
CA PHE A 3 -12.02 -26.39 -7.62
C PHE A 3 -13.28 -25.53 -7.55
N THR A 4 -13.84 -25.37 -6.36
CA THR A 4 -14.99 -24.49 -6.13
C THR A 4 -14.52 -23.05 -6.36
N LYS A 5 -14.96 -22.47 -7.48
CA LYS A 5 -14.75 -21.08 -7.91
C LYS A 5 -15.27 -20.02 -6.90
N GLN A 6 -15.94 -20.44 -5.83
CA GLN A 6 -16.56 -19.60 -4.79
C GLN A 6 -15.57 -18.88 -3.86
N GLY A 7 -14.30 -19.30 -3.78
CA GLY A 7 -13.27 -18.59 -3.01
C GLY A 7 -12.69 -17.35 -3.70
N SER A 8 -12.80 -17.26 -5.03
CA SER A 8 -12.14 -16.22 -5.84
C SER A 8 -12.98 -14.94 -5.97
N GLU A 9 -14.29 -15.05 -6.15
CA GLU A 9 -15.19 -13.87 -6.25
C GLU A 9 -15.29 -13.12 -4.92
N SER A 10 -15.34 -13.87 -3.80
CA SER A 10 -15.33 -13.27 -2.45
C SER A 10 -14.00 -12.58 -2.13
N SER A 11 -12.88 -13.13 -2.60
CA SER A 11 -11.55 -12.52 -2.45
C SER A 11 -11.44 -11.19 -3.19
N LEU A 12 -11.84 -11.15 -4.47
CA LEU A 12 -11.70 -9.93 -5.28
C LEU A 12 -12.64 -8.82 -4.81
N ALA A 13 -13.91 -9.14 -4.51
CA ALA A 13 -14.86 -8.17 -3.98
C ALA A 13 -14.39 -7.57 -2.65
N ARG A 14 -13.79 -8.39 -1.77
CA ARG A 14 -13.15 -7.92 -0.54
C ARG A 14 -11.99 -6.97 -0.84
N THR A 15 -11.10 -7.32 -1.76
CA THR A 15 -9.98 -6.45 -2.17
C THR A 15 -10.48 -5.10 -2.69
N PHE A 16 -11.54 -5.08 -3.51
CA PHE A 16 -12.17 -3.84 -3.95
C PHE A 16 -12.76 -3.03 -2.79
N GLY A 17 -13.40 -3.70 -1.81
CA GLY A 17 -13.91 -3.03 -0.60
C GLY A 17 -12.82 -2.28 0.16
N VAL A 18 -11.65 -2.91 0.31
CA VAL A 18 -10.50 -2.27 0.97
C VAL A 18 -9.92 -1.12 0.14
N VAL A 19 -9.91 -1.24 -1.19
CA VAL A 19 -9.53 -0.12 -2.07
C VAL A 19 -10.47 1.05 -1.90
N VAL A 20 -11.78 0.82 -1.90
CA VAL A 20 -12.77 1.89 -1.70
C VAL A 20 -12.57 2.54 -0.34
N GLU A 21 -12.39 1.76 0.73
CA GLU A 21 -12.10 2.29 2.06
C GLU A 21 -10.84 3.17 2.07
N ALA A 22 -9.75 2.70 1.47
CA ALA A 22 -8.50 3.44 1.39
C ALA A 22 -8.65 4.75 0.59
N VAL A 23 -9.27 4.67 -0.60
CA VAL A 23 -9.54 5.83 -1.45
C VAL A 23 -10.45 6.84 -0.74
N SER A 24 -11.47 6.39 0.00
CA SER A 24 -12.35 7.28 0.77
C SER A 24 -11.63 7.98 1.92
N LYS A 25 -10.63 7.34 2.54
CA LYS A 25 -9.83 7.94 3.62
C LYS A 25 -8.80 8.95 3.10
N ILE A 26 -8.17 8.65 1.97
CA ILE A 26 -7.00 9.39 1.48
C ILE A 26 -7.39 10.46 0.45
N GLY A 27 -8.38 10.18 -0.39
CA GLY A 27 -8.67 10.93 -1.61
C GLY A 27 -8.02 10.30 -2.85
N LEU A 28 -8.79 10.12 -3.91
CA LEU A 28 -8.33 9.49 -5.15
C LEU A 28 -7.26 10.33 -5.88
N GLU A 29 -7.33 11.66 -5.73
CA GLU A 29 -6.42 12.63 -6.35
C GLU A 29 -4.98 12.54 -5.83
N ARG A 30 -4.78 11.98 -4.63
CA ARG A 30 -3.47 11.74 -4.04
C ARG A 30 -2.86 10.42 -4.48
N ILE A 31 -3.63 9.57 -5.18
CA ILE A 31 -3.19 8.24 -5.63
C ILE A 31 -2.77 8.31 -7.10
N GLY A 32 -1.54 7.86 -7.37
CA GLY A 32 -1.00 7.74 -8.72
C GLY A 32 -1.37 6.40 -9.36
N SER A 33 -1.25 5.32 -8.60
CA SER A 33 -1.71 4.00 -9.04
C SER A 33 -2.09 3.08 -7.88
N ILE A 34 -2.97 2.13 -8.19
CA ILE A 34 -3.38 1.05 -7.31
C ILE A 34 -3.13 -0.26 -8.06
N THR A 35 -2.43 -1.19 -7.43
CA THR A 35 -2.25 -2.55 -7.94
C THR A 35 -2.93 -3.52 -6.99
N LEU A 36 -3.72 -4.44 -7.56
CA LEU A 36 -4.50 -5.42 -6.82
C LEU A 36 -4.02 -6.83 -7.17
N THR A 37 -3.72 -7.61 -6.15
CA THR A 37 -3.58 -9.07 -6.25
C THR A 37 -4.60 -9.72 -5.31
N PRO A 38 -4.82 -11.05 -5.39
CA PRO A 38 -5.78 -11.72 -4.52
C PRO A 38 -5.51 -11.55 -3.02
N ASP A 39 -4.26 -11.34 -2.64
CA ASP A 39 -3.73 -11.31 -1.28
C ASP A 39 -3.24 -9.93 -0.82
N ARG A 40 -2.93 -9.01 -1.74
CA ARG A 40 -2.35 -7.71 -1.40
C ARG A 40 -2.87 -6.55 -2.21
N ILE A 41 -2.75 -5.36 -1.64
CA ILE A 41 -3.01 -4.08 -2.28
C ILE A 41 -1.73 -3.27 -2.22
N SER A 42 -1.30 -2.73 -3.36
CA SER A 42 -0.18 -1.80 -3.40
C SER A 42 -0.65 -0.45 -3.89
N LEU A 43 -0.39 0.59 -3.10
CA LEU A 43 -0.72 1.98 -3.38
C LEU A 43 0.56 2.73 -3.69
N VAL A 44 0.56 3.42 -4.83
CA VAL A 44 1.60 4.39 -5.16
C VAL A 44 0.97 5.77 -5.16
N PRO A 45 1.34 6.63 -4.21
CA PRO A 45 0.91 8.02 -4.19
C PRO A 45 1.33 8.76 -5.47
N ARG A 46 0.58 9.79 -5.84
CA ARG A 46 0.96 10.71 -6.92
C ARG A 46 2.24 11.47 -6.57
N HIS A 47 2.44 11.77 -5.29
CA HIS A 47 3.66 12.37 -4.75
C HIS A 47 4.25 11.45 -3.68
N LEU A 48 5.41 10.85 -3.95
CA LEU A 48 6.04 9.88 -3.03
C LEU A 48 6.38 10.49 -1.65
N THR A 49 6.55 11.81 -1.57
CA THR A 49 6.77 12.53 -0.30
C THR A 49 5.59 12.44 0.66
N GLU A 50 4.39 12.16 0.17
CA GLU A 50 3.18 11.98 0.97
C GLU A 50 2.99 10.53 1.42
N GLY A 51 3.79 9.58 0.91
CA GLY A 51 3.54 8.16 1.09
C GLY A 51 3.58 7.69 2.55
N GLU A 52 4.45 8.27 3.38
CA GLU A 52 4.50 7.94 4.81
C GLU A 52 3.24 8.42 5.55
N GLU A 53 2.74 9.62 5.25
CA GLU A 53 1.51 10.14 5.85
C GLU A 53 0.31 9.28 5.45
N ILE A 54 0.20 8.95 4.17
CA ILE A 54 -0.83 8.08 3.61
C ILE A 54 -0.77 6.69 4.26
N ALA A 55 0.44 6.12 4.39
CA ALA A 55 0.65 4.83 5.04
C ALA A 55 0.13 4.83 6.47
N LYS A 56 0.52 5.83 7.26
CA LYS A 56 0.07 5.98 8.65
C LYS A 56 -1.44 6.15 8.77
N ALA A 57 -2.06 6.94 7.87
CA ALA A 57 -3.51 7.12 7.82
C ALA A 57 -4.27 5.80 7.55
N LEU A 58 -3.65 4.86 6.83
CA LEU A 58 -4.17 3.52 6.59
C LEU A 58 -3.77 2.49 7.66
N GLY A 59 -2.93 2.85 8.64
CA GLY A 59 -2.40 1.91 9.63
C GLY A 59 -1.21 1.06 9.15
N CYS A 60 -0.58 1.44 8.03
CA CYS A 60 0.64 0.81 7.52
C CYS A 60 1.87 1.43 8.21
N ASN A 61 2.31 0.79 9.29
CA ASN A 61 3.34 1.34 10.20
C ASN A 61 4.71 0.63 10.11
N SER A 62 4.84 -0.39 9.26
CA SER A 62 6.08 -1.17 9.13
C SER A 62 6.85 -0.74 7.89
N PRO A 63 7.94 0.04 8.01
CA PRO A 63 8.72 0.47 6.87
C PRO A 63 9.76 -0.58 6.44
N LEU A 64 9.94 -0.72 5.13
CA LEU A 64 11.03 -1.46 4.51
C LEU A 64 11.72 -0.57 3.45
N ASP A 65 13.00 -0.29 3.65
CA ASP A 65 13.76 0.61 2.78
C ASP A 65 14.43 -0.16 1.64
N HIS A 66 14.12 0.23 0.40
CA HIS A 66 14.67 -0.36 -0.82
C HIS A 66 15.72 0.59 -1.43
N HIS A 67 16.97 0.41 -1.01
CA HIS A 67 18.12 1.23 -1.45
C HIS A 67 18.69 0.84 -2.83
N ILE A 68 18.36 -0.34 -3.34
CA ILE A 68 18.97 -0.87 -4.58
C ILE A 68 18.43 -0.21 -5.86
N LEU A 69 17.30 0.50 -5.77
CA LEU A 69 16.75 1.26 -6.89
C LEU A 69 17.25 2.71 -6.86
N THR A 70 17.32 3.36 -8.03
CA THR A 70 17.65 4.78 -8.15
C THR A 70 16.52 5.51 -8.89
N PRO A 71 15.75 6.39 -8.22
CA PRO A 71 15.79 6.65 -6.77
C PRO A 71 15.28 5.45 -5.96
N GLY A 72 15.79 5.29 -4.74
CA GLY A 72 15.29 4.30 -3.79
C GLY A 72 13.91 4.70 -3.26
N PHE A 73 13.26 3.82 -2.52
CA PHE A 73 11.96 4.08 -1.92
C PHE A 73 11.78 3.34 -0.60
N THR A 74 10.84 3.79 0.22
CA THR A 74 10.39 3.04 1.40
C THR A 74 9.04 2.42 1.07
N ASP A 75 8.88 1.13 1.34
CA ASP A 75 7.61 0.43 1.29
C ASP A 75 7.04 0.33 2.71
N TRP A 76 5.89 0.95 2.94
CA TRP A 76 5.21 0.89 4.22
C TRP A 76 4.12 -0.16 4.19
N THR A 77 4.22 -1.15 5.07
CA THR A 77 3.31 -2.29 5.11
C THR A 77 2.40 -2.26 6.34
N GLY A 78 1.20 -2.81 6.17
CA GLY A 78 0.20 -2.97 7.22
C GLY A 78 -0.91 -3.93 6.82
N GLN A 79 -1.87 -4.10 7.71
CA GLN A 79 -3.06 -4.91 7.49
C GLN A 79 -4.29 -4.01 7.54
N VAL A 80 -5.07 -3.97 6.46
CA VAL A 80 -6.34 -3.24 6.40
C VAL A 80 -7.45 -4.23 6.10
N SER A 81 -8.40 -4.36 7.03
CA SER A 81 -9.52 -5.31 6.91
C SER A 81 -9.04 -6.74 6.58
N GLY A 82 -7.87 -7.11 7.13
CA GLY A 82 -7.20 -8.41 6.98
C GLY A 82 -6.59 -8.69 5.59
N LEU A 83 -6.33 -7.64 4.79
CA LEU A 83 -5.52 -7.69 3.58
C LEU A 83 -4.21 -6.94 3.78
N GLU A 84 -3.13 -7.48 3.22
CA GLU A 84 -1.83 -6.83 3.26
C GLU A 84 -1.85 -5.60 2.36
N VAL A 85 -1.52 -4.45 2.92
CA VAL A 85 -1.47 -3.16 2.21
C VAL A 85 -0.05 -2.65 2.24
N HIS A 86 0.40 -2.25 1.06
CA HIS A 86 1.70 -1.64 0.81
C HIS A 86 1.48 -0.21 0.33
N VAL A 87 2.22 0.75 0.89
CA VAL A 87 2.21 2.14 0.45
C VAL A 87 3.64 2.58 0.17
N ARG A 88 3.90 2.94 -1.09
CA ARG A 88 5.22 3.43 -1.49
C ARG A 88 5.41 4.88 -1.05
N ALA A 89 6.57 5.18 -0.48
CA ALA A 89 6.99 6.52 -0.09
C ALA A 89 8.40 6.84 -0.59
N THR A 90 8.78 8.11 -0.52
CA THR A 90 10.17 8.53 -0.66
C THR A 90 11.03 7.76 0.34
N LEU A 91 12.24 7.36 -0.09
CA LEU A 91 13.19 6.67 0.77
C LEU A 91 13.45 7.50 2.03
N ARG A 92 13.18 6.90 3.19
CA ARG A 92 13.50 7.51 4.48
C ARG A 92 15.00 7.71 4.60
N ARG A 93 15.40 8.81 5.24
CA ARG A 93 16.77 8.95 5.70
C ARG A 93 16.95 8.10 6.96
N PRO A 94 18.08 7.39 7.12
CA PRO A 94 18.39 6.75 8.39
C PRO A 94 18.33 7.77 9.52
N GLU A 95 17.79 7.38 10.67
CA GLU A 95 17.89 8.21 11.88
C GLU A 95 19.36 8.53 12.17
N GLY A 96 19.69 9.82 12.32
CA GLY A 96 21.05 10.28 12.56
C GLY A 96 21.91 10.52 11.31
N ALA A 97 21.38 10.33 10.09
CA ALA A 97 22.08 10.76 8.88
C ALA A 97 22.23 12.30 8.87
N LEU A 98 23.47 12.78 8.72
CA LEU A 98 23.76 14.22 8.61
C LEU A 98 23.09 14.80 7.35
N ALA A 99 22.51 15.99 7.50
CA ALA A 99 21.62 16.63 6.53
C ALA A 99 22.27 16.93 5.18
#